data_AF-A0A928T442-F1
#
_entry.id   AF-A0A928T442-F1
#
_cell.length_a   1.000
_cell.length_b   1.000
_cell.length_c   1.000
_cell.angle_alpha   90.00
_cell.angle_beta   90.00
_cell.angle_gamma   90.00
#
_symmetry.space_group_name_H-M   'P 1'
#
loop_
_entity.id
_entity.type
_entity.pdbx_description
1 polymer ?
#
loop_
_entity_poly.entity_id
_entity_poly.type
_entity_poly.pdbx_seq_one_letter_code
_entity_poly.pdbx_strand_id
1 'polypeptide(L)'
;MPRSLVAALFVAAACSPAPEPKASSAEPAPKAKPEPAASSTPSEPDDPETADASAPDAEAAAEPVYKEPPPVVVRRHHVFTKLEARAGKRVTLTSLLTTASDDHPDLEVGTEATLQHKPKGKTEWADLGQVRVVSLKTKTGRFGTGEQAIAVELQSEVAGSPKGAYVRGAQLRLQVDRPEQPAK
;
A
#
# COMPACT_ATOMS: atom_id res chain seq x y z
N MET A 1 32.85 15.14 49.27
CA MET A 1 32.78 13.85 50.00
C MET A 1 31.43 13.84 50.71
N PRO A 2 30.60 12.77 50.79
CA PRO A 2 30.53 11.43 50.17
C PRO A 2 29.45 11.37 49.04
N ARG A 3 29.53 10.55 47.97
CA ARG A 3 29.34 9.09 47.79
C ARG A 3 27.91 8.55 48.00
N SER A 4 27.46 7.86 46.94
CA SER A 4 26.49 6.75 46.94
C SER A 4 25.00 7.11 47.10
N LEU A 5 24.04 6.40 46.50
CA LEU A 5 24.02 4.98 46.16
C LEU A 5 23.08 4.70 44.98
N VAL A 6 23.50 3.78 44.13
CA VAL A 6 22.77 3.14 43.04
C VAL A 6 21.59 2.32 43.59
N ALA A 7 20.45 2.34 42.92
CA ALA A 7 19.45 1.27 43.03
C ALA A 7 18.89 0.95 41.63
N ALA A 8 19.59 0.04 40.96
CA ALA A 8 19.10 -0.67 39.78
C ALA A 8 18.22 -1.82 40.27
N LEU A 9 16.93 -1.81 39.96
CA LEU A 9 16.07 -2.97 40.14
C LEU A 9 16.05 -3.75 38.82
N PHE A 10 16.86 -4.81 38.77
CA PHE A 10 16.79 -5.85 37.76
C PHE A 10 15.60 -6.76 38.08
N VAL A 11 14.61 -6.82 37.18
CA VAL A 11 13.64 -7.92 37.16
C VAL A 11 14.07 -8.88 36.05
N ALA A 12 14.72 -9.96 36.47
CA ALA A 12 14.96 -11.14 35.67
C ALA A 12 13.70 -12.02 35.74
N ALA A 13 12.87 -11.99 34.70
CA ALA A 13 11.82 -12.99 34.50
C ALA A 13 12.37 -14.10 33.61
N ALA A 14 12.24 -15.32 34.13
CA ALA A 14 12.92 -16.53 33.72
C ALA A 14 12.52 -17.04 32.33
N CYS A 15 13.48 -17.74 31.72
CA CYS A 15 13.37 -18.65 30.60
C CYS A 15 12.12 -19.54 30.64
N SER A 16 11.47 -19.68 29.49
CA SER A 16 10.83 -20.95 29.10
C SER A 16 11.22 -21.24 27.64
N PRO A 17 11.82 -22.41 27.35
CA PRO A 17 12.19 -22.81 26.00
C PRO A 17 10.99 -23.33 25.18
N ALA A 18 11.13 -23.17 23.88
CA ALA A 18 10.23 -23.55 22.80
C ALA A 18 9.90 -25.06 22.72
N PRO A 19 8.87 -25.40 21.93
CA PRO A 19 9.03 -26.49 20.96
C PRO A 19 8.98 -25.98 19.51
N GLU A 20 10.05 -26.27 18.75
CA GLU A 20 10.09 -26.17 17.29
C GLU A 20 9.46 -27.43 16.62
N PRO A 21 9.55 -27.65 15.29
CA PRO A 21 8.39 -27.69 14.42
C PRO A 21 8.11 -29.12 13.92
N LYS A 22 6.85 -29.44 13.59
CA LYS A 22 6.59 -30.60 12.72
C LYS A 22 6.61 -30.15 11.27
N ALA A 23 7.74 -30.40 10.63
CA ALA A 23 7.83 -30.58 9.20
C ALA A 23 6.96 -31.79 8.81
N SER A 24 6.09 -31.61 7.82
CA SER A 24 5.54 -32.72 7.05
C SER A 24 5.77 -32.40 5.59
N SER A 25 6.85 -32.98 5.07
CA SER A 25 7.04 -33.22 3.65
C SER A 25 6.06 -34.31 3.21
N ALA A 26 5.35 -34.07 2.12
CA ALA A 26 4.90 -35.09 1.18
C ALA A 26 4.71 -34.41 -0.19
N GLU A 27 5.78 -34.44 -0.99
CA GLU A 27 5.90 -34.97 -2.37
C GLU A 27 4.71 -34.97 -3.38
N PRO A 28 4.97 -35.16 -4.69
CA PRO A 28 4.74 -34.15 -5.71
C PRO A 28 3.67 -34.53 -6.75
N ALA A 29 3.42 -33.58 -7.65
CA ALA A 29 2.48 -33.62 -8.76
C ALA A 29 2.57 -34.85 -9.68
N PRO A 30 1.44 -35.34 -10.21
CA PRO A 30 1.42 -36.07 -11.48
C PRO A 30 1.25 -35.10 -12.67
N LYS A 31 2.24 -35.19 -13.56
CA LYS A 31 2.28 -34.63 -14.91
C LYS A 31 1.02 -35.01 -15.71
N ALA A 32 0.29 -34.01 -16.21
CA ALA A 32 -0.59 -34.22 -17.36
C ALA A 32 0.21 -33.96 -18.64
N LYS A 33 0.25 -34.99 -19.49
CA LYS A 33 0.90 -35.06 -20.80
C LYS A 33 0.09 -34.25 -21.83
N PRO A 34 0.73 -33.56 -22.78
CA PRO A 34 0.04 -32.92 -23.89
C PRO A 34 -0.36 -33.96 -24.94
N GLU A 35 -1.63 -33.98 -25.34
CA GLU A 35 -2.08 -34.62 -26.59
C GLU A 35 -2.07 -33.59 -27.72
N PRO A 36 -1.36 -33.82 -28.82
CA PRO A 36 -1.58 -33.13 -30.07
C PRO A 36 -2.49 -34.00 -30.96
N ALA A 37 -3.57 -33.41 -31.45
CA ALA A 37 -4.27 -33.93 -32.63
C ALA A 37 -4.53 -32.76 -33.58
N ALA A 38 -3.70 -32.71 -34.60
CA ALA A 38 -3.86 -31.86 -35.76
C ALA A 38 -4.89 -32.45 -36.75
N SER A 39 -5.25 -31.59 -37.70
CA SER A 39 -5.89 -31.89 -38.97
C SER A 39 -7.40 -32.11 -38.97
N SER A 40 -8.10 -31.09 -39.44
CA SER A 40 -9.06 -31.29 -40.52
C SER A 40 -8.90 -30.18 -41.56
N THR A 41 -8.79 -30.65 -42.79
CA THR A 41 -8.45 -30.02 -44.07
C THR A 41 -9.45 -28.93 -44.48
N PRO A 42 -9.01 -27.91 -45.25
CA PRO A 42 -9.89 -26.85 -45.74
C PRO A 42 -10.93 -27.38 -46.73
N SER A 43 -12.13 -26.81 -46.67
CA SER A 43 -13.09 -26.82 -47.79
C SER A 43 -13.16 -25.38 -48.31
N GLU A 44 -12.48 -25.15 -49.43
CA GLU A 44 -12.91 -24.16 -50.41
C GLU A 44 -14.21 -24.70 -51.02
N PRO A 45 -15.22 -23.84 -51.26
CA PRO A 45 -15.40 -23.51 -52.66
C PRO A 45 -15.96 -22.11 -52.93
N ASP A 46 -15.80 -21.74 -54.20
CA ASP A 46 -16.59 -20.80 -54.99
C ASP A 46 -16.44 -19.31 -54.68
N ASP A 47 -15.51 -18.73 -55.44
CA ASP A 47 -15.63 -17.47 -56.18
C ASP A 47 -17.10 -17.02 -56.40
N PRO A 48 -17.51 -15.88 -55.84
CA PRO A 48 -18.53 -15.05 -56.44
C PRO A 48 -17.85 -13.87 -57.13
N GLU A 49 -17.85 -13.94 -58.46
CA GLU A 49 -18.10 -12.83 -59.39
C GLU A 49 -17.68 -11.44 -58.88
N THR A 50 -16.54 -10.97 -59.38
CA THR A 50 -16.09 -9.59 -59.18
C THR A 50 -17.09 -8.62 -59.83
N ALA A 51 -18.09 -8.18 -59.05
CA ALA A 51 -18.84 -6.99 -59.38
C ALA A 51 -17.91 -5.79 -59.25
N ASP A 52 -17.77 -5.03 -60.35
CA ASP A 52 -17.08 -3.74 -60.42
C ASP A 52 -17.86 -2.72 -59.58
N ALA A 53 -17.70 -2.82 -58.27
CA ALA A 53 -18.17 -1.81 -57.34
C ALA A 53 -17.08 -0.74 -57.27
N SER A 54 -17.31 0.36 -57.99
CA SER A 54 -16.57 1.61 -57.79
C SER A 54 -16.51 1.88 -56.28
N ALA A 55 -15.29 1.96 -55.74
CA ALA A 55 -15.07 2.33 -54.36
C ALA A 55 -15.78 3.68 -54.10
N PRO A 56 -16.57 3.82 -53.02
CA PRO A 56 -17.03 5.14 -52.62
C PRO A 56 -15.79 5.99 -52.37
N ASP A 57 -15.78 7.20 -52.94
CA ASP A 57 -14.76 8.21 -52.72
C ASP A 57 -14.48 8.29 -51.23
N ALA A 58 -13.25 7.94 -50.84
CA ALA A 58 -12.84 7.96 -49.45
C ALA A 58 -12.75 9.42 -49.02
N GLU A 59 -13.88 10.00 -48.60
CA GLU A 59 -13.90 11.23 -47.83
C GLU A 59 -12.98 10.98 -46.64
N ALA A 60 -11.83 11.64 -46.63
CA ALA A 60 -10.83 11.50 -45.58
C ALA A 60 -11.54 11.76 -44.25
N ALA A 61 -11.83 10.70 -43.50
CA ALA A 61 -12.41 10.80 -42.18
C ALA A 61 -11.50 11.75 -41.40
N ALA A 62 -12.05 12.90 -41.00
CA ALA A 62 -11.33 13.88 -40.21
C ALA A 62 -10.63 13.12 -39.07
N GLU A 63 -9.30 13.25 -38.99
CA GLU A 63 -8.52 12.59 -37.96
C GLU A 63 -9.18 12.84 -36.61
N PRO A 64 -9.38 11.82 -35.78
CA PRO A 64 -9.98 12.03 -34.47
C PRO A 64 -9.11 13.06 -33.74
N VAL A 65 -9.68 14.23 -33.44
CA VAL A 65 -9.02 15.26 -32.64
C VAL A 65 -8.82 14.66 -31.25
N TYR A 66 -7.66 14.06 -31.03
CA TYR A 66 -7.28 13.53 -29.74
C TYR A 66 -7.08 14.70 -28.79
N LYS A 67 -8.11 14.96 -27.97
CA LYS A 67 -7.96 15.86 -26.83
C LYS A 67 -7.20 15.09 -25.76
N GLU A 68 -5.95 15.46 -25.55
CA GLU A 68 -5.18 14.93 -24.44
C GLU A 68 -5.98 15.16 -23.14
N PRO A 69 -6.19 14.11 -22.32
CA PRO A 69 -6.92 14.27 -21.08
C PRO A 69 -6.20 15.28 -20.19
N PRO A 70 -6.94 16.10 -19.44
CA PRO A 70 -6.33 17.09 -18.55
C PRO A 70 -5.39 16.39 -17.56
N PRO A 71 -4.27 17.03 -17.19
CA PRO A 71 -3.31 16.43 -16.25
C PRO A 71 -3.99 16.19 -14.91
N VAL A 72 -3.85 14.97 -14.38
CA VAL A 72 -4.32 14.63 -13.04
C VAL A 72 -3.32 15.17 -12.02
N VAL A 73 -3.74 16.13 -11.19
CA VAL A 73 -2.93 16.64 -10.08
C VAL A 73 -3.09 15.70 -8.90
N VAL A 74 -2.00 15.23 -8.31
CA VAL A 74 -2.03 14.38 -7.10
C VAL A 74 -1.40 15.14 -5.94
N ARG A 75 -2.20 15.45 -4.92
CA ARG A 75 -1.71 16.05 -3.68
C ARG A 75 -1.21 14.95 -2.74
N ARG A 76 0.03 15.12 -2.27
CA ARG A 76 0.69 14.19 -1.35
C ARG A 76 0.74 14.77 0.04
N HIS A 77 0.12 14.09 1.00
CA HIS A 77 0.10 14.49 2.40
C HIS A 77 0.90 13.49 3.25
N HIS A 78 1.69 14.00 4.19
CA HIS A 78 2.51 13.18 5.09
C HIS A 78 2.05 13.33 6.55
N VAL A 79 1.82 12.20 7.21
CA VAL A 79 1.40 12.13 8.61
C VAL A 79 2.48 11.44 9.43
N PHE A 80 3.21 12.21 10.24
CA PHE A 80 4.27 11.65 11.07
C PHE A 80 3.74 11.03 12.35
N THR A 81 4.27 9.87 12.72
CA THR A 81 3.78 9.08 13.84
C THR A 81 4.86 8.18 14.45
N LYS A 82 4.49 7.47 15.50
CA LYS A 82 5.32 6.43 16.14
C LYS A 82 4.53 5.15 16.27
N LEU A 83 5.22 4.03 16.06
CA LEU A 83 4.64 2.72 16.32
C LEU A 83 4.40 2.52 17.81
N GLU A 84 3.18 2.12 18.18
CA GLU A 84 2.86 1.70 19.55
C GLU A 84 2.97 0.19 19.70
N ALA A 85 2.29 -0.50 18.80
CA ALA A 85 2.13 -1.95 18.82
C ALA A 85 1.85 -2.44 17.41
N ARG A 86 2.18 -3.71 17.18
CA ARG A 86 1.78 -4.45 15.97
C ARG A 86 1.22 -5.80 16.42
N ALA A 87 0.06 -6.15 15.88
CA ALA A 87 -0.60 -7.44 16.09
C ALA A 87 -0.99 -8.00 14.71
N GLY A 88 -0.19 -8.93 14.19
CA GLY A 88 -0.35 -9.42 12.82
C GLY A 88 -0.26 -8.29 11.79
N LYS A 89 -1.34 -8.07 11.04
CA LYS A 89 -1.46 -6.98 10.05
C LYS A 89 -1.88 -5.64 10.65
N ARG A 90 -2.38 -5.63 11.88
CA ARG A 90 -2.83 -4.40 12.54
C ARG A 90 -1.66 -3.67 13.17
N VAL A 91 -1.54 -2.38 12.88
CA VAL A 91 -0.50 -1.49 13.37
C VAL A 91 -1.16 -0.35 14.15
N THR A 92 -0.79 -0.20 15.42
CA THR A 92 -1.28 0.86 16.32
C THR A 92 -0.25 1.98 16.41
N LEU A 93 -0.71 3.22 16.39
CA LEU A 93 0.09 4.44 16.23
C LEU A 93 -0.20 5.45 17.34
N THR A 94 0.85 5.98 17.99
CA THR A 94 0.70 6.78 19.23
C THR A 94 0.52 8.28 19.00
N SER A 95 0.70 8.80 17.79
CA SER A 95 0.43 10.23 17.56
C SER A 95 0.20 10.54 16.10
N LEU A 96 -0.81 11.36 15.85
CA LEU A 96 -1.39 11.63 14.54
C LEU A 96 -1.62 13.10 14.33
N LEU A 97 -1.86 13.41 13.06
CA LEU A 97 -2.26 14.69 12.48
C LEU A 97 -2.86 15.68 13.48
N THR A 98 -2.27 16.88 13.44
CA THR A 98 -2.94 18.12 13.79
C THR A 98 -3.81 18.52 12.61
N THR A 99 -5.13 18.39 12.72
CA THR A 99 -6.11 18.92 11.76
C THR A 99 -6.29 20.44 11.88
N ALA A 100 -5.22 21.17 12.21
CA ALA A 100 -5.30 22.59 12.52
C ALA A 100 -5.20 23.50 11.27
N SER A 101 -5.08 22.93 10.07
CA SER A 101 -5.06 23.69 8.82
C SER A 101 -6.02 23.08 7.80
N ASP A 102 -6.73 23.94 7.08
CA ASP A 102 -7.64 23.62 5.96
C ASP A 102 -6.96 22.81 4.82
N ASP A 103 -5.63 22.68 4.83
CA ASP A 103 -4.83 21.90 3.87
C ASP A 103 -4.55 20.44 4.28
N HIS A 104 -5.12 19.96 5.39
CA HIS A 104 -4.98 18.55 5.78
C HIS A 104 -6.07 17.69 5.15
N PRO A 105 -5.73 16.48 4.66
CA PRO A 105 -6.74 15.63 4.06
C PRO A 105 -7.69 15.17 5.17
N ASP A 106 -8.99 15.24 4.91
CA ASP A 106 -9.97 14.52 5.71
C ASP A 106 -9.59 13.04 5.66
N LEU A 107 -9.11 12.56 6.82
CA LEU A 107 -8.56 11.23 6.96
C LEU A 107 -9.68 10.36 7.49
N GLU A 108 -10.38 9.67 6.59
CA GLU A 108 -11.55 8.87 6.94
C GLU A 108 -11.17 7.40 7.20
N VAL A 109 -12.01 6.69 7.96
CA VAL A 109 -11.89 5.23 8.04
C VAL A 109 -12.07 4.64 6.65
N GLY A 110 -11.14 3.77 6.27
CA GLY A 110 -11.07 3.16 4.96
C GLY A 110 -10.09 3.83 4.00
N THR A 111 -9.55 5.02 4.34
CA THR A 111 -8.51 5.72 3.57
C THR A 111 -7.29 4.82 3.37
N GLU A 112 -6.81 4.75 2.13
CA GLU A 112 -5.60 4.01 1.76
C GLU A 112 -4.39 4.93 1.82
N ALA A 113 -3.27 4.40 2.27
CA ALA A 113 -2.04 5.14 2.46
C ALA A 113 -0.82 4.22 2.34
N THR A 114 0.34 4.78 2.04
CA THR A 114 1.61 4.06 2.13
C THR A 114 2.24 4.29 3.50
N LEU A 115 2.54 3.21 4.22
CA LEU A 115 3.26 3.28 5.49
C LEU A 115 4.76 3.25 5.23
N GLN A 116 5.47 4.18 5.82
CA GLN A 116 6.92 4.35 5.64
C GLN A 116 7.60 4.46 7.00
N HIS A 117 8.83 3.95 7.08
CA HIS A 117 9.67 4.01 8.28
C HIS A 117 10.90 4.88 8.00
N LYS A 118 11.36 5.62 9.01
CA LYS A 118 12.65 6.31 8.94
C LYS A 118 13.70 5.49 9.70
N PRO A 119 14.61 4.78 9.01
CA PRO A 119 15.68 4.07 9.69
C PRO A 119 16.57 5.03 10.46
N LYS A 120 16.99 4.63 11.66
CA LYS A 120 17.87 5.44 12.50
C LYS A 120 19.17 5.75 11.74
N GLY A 121 19.52 7.03 11.68
CA GLY A 121 20.72 7.49 10.97
C GLY A 121 20.56 7.62 9.46
N LYS A 122 19.35 7.43 8.91
CA LYS A 122 19.04 7.70 7.50
C LYS A 122 18.20 8.97 7.36
N THR A 123 18.40 9.66 6.24
CA THR A 123 17.61 10.83 5.84
C THR A 123 16.33 10.40 5.11
N GLU A 124 16.42 9.32 4.34
CA GLU A 124 15.34 8.79 3.52
C GLU A 124 14.36 7.92 4.30
N TRP A 125 13.11 7.96 3.86
CA TRP A 125 12.04 7.10 4.34
C TRP A 125 11.97 5.86 3.47
N ALA A 126 11.83 4.70 4.10
CA ALA A 126 11.70 3.42 3.42
C ALA A 126 10.24 2.95 3.46
N ASP A 127 9.74 2.47 2.33
CA ASP A 127 8.39 1.91 2.23
C ASP A 127 8.28 0.60 3.00
N LEU A 128 7.21 0.48 3.77
CA LEU A 128 6.85 -0.74 4.48
C LEU A 128 5.69 -1.47 3.81
N GLY A 129 4.80 -0.74 3.13
CA GLY A 129 3.69 -1.33 2.39
C GLY A 129 2.46 -0.43 2.33
N GLN A 130 1.41 -0.93 1.66
CA GLN A 130 0.11 -0.27 1.63
C GLN A 130 -0.67 -0.60 2.90
N VAL A 131 -1.33 0.42 3.45
CA VAL A 131 -2.17 0.30 4.63
C VAL A 131 -3.53 0.94 4.40
N ARG A 132 -4.49 0.50 5.18
CA ARG A 132 -5.83 1.08 5.28
C ARG A 132 -6.06 1.62 6.67
N VAL A 133 -6.60 2.84 6.79
CA VAL A 133 -7.03 3.39 8.07
C VAL A 133 -8.24 2.61 8.57
N VAL A 134 -8.16 2.03 9.77
CA VAL A 134 -9.25 1.23 10.35
C VAL A 134 -9.83 1.82 11.63
N SER A 135 -9.16 2.83 12.22
CA SER A 135 -9.64 3.48 13.43
C SER A 135 -9.08 4.88 13.52
N LEU A 136 -9.96 5.83 13.80
CA LEU A 136 -9.66 7.23 14.07
C LEU A 136 -9.99 7.57 15.53
N LYS A 137 -9.30 8.55 16.09
CA LYS A 137 -9.67 9.28 17.31
C LYS A 137 -9.95 10.71 16.92
N THR A 138 -11.05 11.24 17.42
CA THR A 138 -11.18 12.69 17.52
C THR A 138 -10.32 13.18 18.69
N LYS A 139 -9.46 14.18 18.44
CA LYS A 139 -8.69 14.86 19.46
C LYS A 139 -9.01 16.35 19.42
N THR A 140 -9.50 16.85 20.55
CA THR A 140 -9.69 18.29 20.75
C THR A 140 -8.43 18.85 21.39
N GLY A 141 -7.80 19.80 20.70
CA GLY A 141 -6.64 20.53 21.17
C GLY A 141 -6.91 22.02 21.26
N ARG A 142 -5.89 22.77 21.66
CA ARG A 142 -5.95 24.25 21.78
C ARG A 142 -6.28 24.95 20.46
N PHE A 143 -6.02 24.31 19.32
CA PHE A 143 -6.19 24.86 17.97
C PHE A 143 -7.42 24.32 17.24
N GLY A 144 -8.31 23.62 17.94
CA GLY A 144 -9.52 23.03 17.35
C GLY A 144 -9.58 21.53 17.53
N THR A 145 -10.56 20.93 16.86
CA THR A 145 -10.84 19.50 16.90
C THR A 145 -10.44 18.88 15.57
N GLY A 146 -9.87 17.68 15.60
CA GLY A 146 -10.01 16.78 14.45
C GLY A 146 -9.36 15.42 14.65
N GLU A 147 -9.20 14.72 13.53
CA GLU A 147 -9.12 13.27 13.52
C GLU A 147 -7.70 12.72 13.41
N GLN A 148 -7.52 11.56 14.03
CA GLN A 148 -6.24 10.92 14.25
C GLN A 148 -6.35 9.41 14.02
N ALA A 149 -5.81 8.86 12.93
CA ALA A 149 -5.68 7.41 12.69
C ALA A 149 -4.86 6.59 13.70
N ILE A 150 -5.50 6.13 14.77
CA ILE A 150 -4.88 5.35 15.86
C ILE A 150 -4.45 3.97 15.38
N ALA A 151 -5.17 3.40 14.42
CA ALA A 151 -4.84 2.10 13.89
C ALA A 151 -5.00 2.04 12.38
N VAL A 152 -4.06 1.34 11.77
CA VAL A 152 -4.06 1.01 10.34
C VAL A 152 -3.90 -0.49 10.18
N GLU A 153 -4.39 -1.03 9.07
CA GLU A 153 -4.25 -2.42 8.69
C GLU A 153 -3.35 -2.51 7.46
N LEU A 154 -2.29 -3.32 7.53
CA LEU A 154 -1.42 -3.63 6.39
C LEU A 154 -2.19 -4.46 5.36
N GLN A 155 -2.41 -3.87 4.19
CA GLN A 155 -2.95 -4.56 3.02
C GLN A 155 -1.86 -5.34 2.32
N SER A 156 -0.69 -4.73 2.14
CA SER A 156 0.50 -5.35 1.56
C SER A 156 1.74 -4.96 2.37
N GLU A 157 2.76 -5.83 2.37
CA GLU A 157 4.05 -5.55 2.99
C GLU A 157 5.13 -5.63 1.92
N VAL A 158 6.08 -4.70 1.96
CA VAL A 158 7.26 -4.72 1.08
C VAL A 158 8.19 -5.83 1.55
N ALA A 159 8.51 -6.76 0.63
CA ALA A 159 9.45 -7.85 0.89
C ALA A 159 10.82 -7.28 1.30
N GLY A 160 11.40 -7.82 2.37
CA GLY A 160 12.68 -7.32 2.89
C GLY A 160 12.56 -6.02 3.69
N SER A 161 11.40 -5.74 4.28
CA SER A 161 11.16 -4.59 5.16
C SER A 161 12.35 -4.34 6.12
N PRO A 162 12.81 -3.09 6.27
CA PRO A 162 14.04 -2.78 6.99
C PRO A 162 13.99 -3.26 8.44
N LYS A 163 15.09 -3.85 8.91
CA LYS A 163 15.22 -4.31 10.31
C LYS A 163 14.89 -3.16 11.26
N GLY A 164 14.01 -3.42 12.22
CA GLY A 164 13.58 -2.43 13.21
C GLY A 164 12.37 -1.58 12.81
N ALA A 165 11.82 -1.74 11.60
CA ALA A 165 10.65 -1.00 11.14
C ALA A 165 9.42 -1.12 12.05
N TYR A 166 9.24 -2.30 12.66
CA TYR A 166 8.09 -2.64 13.50
C TYR A 166 8.45 -2.75 14.99
N VAL A 167 9.45 -1.99 15.44
CA VAL A 167 9.80 -1.90 16.86
C VAL A 167 9.00 -0.76 17.50
N ARG A 168 8.49 -0.98 18.71
CA ARG A 168 7.77 0.06 19.47
C ARG A 168 8.62 1.33 19.57
N GLY A 169 8.01 2.46 19.24
CA GLY A 169 8.65 3.77 19.19
C GLY A 169 9.33 4.10 17.85
N ALA A 170 9.33 3.18 16.87
CA ALA A 170 9.85 3.45 15.53
C ALA A 170 9.13 4.66 14.90
N GLN A 171 9.90 5.55 14.26
CA GLN A 171 9.37 6.70 13.57
C GLN A 171 8.77 6.26 12.24
N LEU A 172 7.48 6.52 12.08
CA LEU A 172 6.71 6.15 10.90
C LEU A 172 6.12 7.40 10.27
N ARG A 173 5.79 7.33 8.98
CA ARG A 173 4.90 8.29 8.34
C ARG A 173 3.87 7.56 7.48
N LEU A 174 2.64 8.07 7.45
CA LEU A 174 1.64 7.67 6.47
C LEU A 174 1.68 8.70 5.34
N GLN A 175 1.87 8.22 4.11
CA GLN A 175 1.75 9.02 2.90
C GLN A 175 0.38 8.78 2.29
N VAL A 176 -0.44 9.82 2.20
CA VAL A 176 -1.77 9.79 1.58
C VAL A 176 -1.69 10.59 0.29
N ASP A 177 -1.90 9.93 -0.83
CA ASP A 177 -1.95 10.54 -2.15
C ASP A 177 -3.44 10.72 -2.54
N ARG A 178 -3.87 11.96 -2.79
CA ARG A 178 -5.24 12.29 -3.20
C ARG A 178 -5.22 12.88 -4.61
N PRO A 179 -5.92 12.28 -5.60
CA PRO A 179 -6.11 12.93 -6.88
C PRO A 179 -7.04 14.13 -6.69
N GLU A 180 -6.57 15.32 -7.06
CA GLU A 180 -7.38 16.52 -7.19
C GLU A 180 -8.09 16.43 -8.54
N GLN A 181 -9.41 16.25 -8.51
CA GLN A 181 -10.18 16.38 -9.74
C GLN A 181 -10.07 17.84 -10.20
N PRO A 182 -9.73 18.10 -11.48
CA PRO A 182 -9.75 19.47 -11.98
C PRO A 182 -11.16 20.04 -11.78
N ALA A 183 -11.22 21.24 -11.20
CA ALA A 183 -12.48 21.95 -11.01
C ALA A 183 -13.22 22.01 -12.36
N LYS A 184 -14.48 21.58 -12.35
CA LYS A 184 -15.36 21.59 -13.53
C LYS A 184 -15.72 23.02 -13.93
#